data_AF-A0A7X3NQU1-F1
#
_entry.id   AF-A0A7X3NQU1-F1
#
_cell.length_a   1.000
_cell.length_b   1.000
_cell.length_c   1.000
_cell.angle_alpha   90.00
_cell.angle_beta   90.00
_cell.angle_gamma   90.00
#
_symmetry.space_group_name_H-M   'P 1'
#
loop_
_entity.id
_entity.type
_entity.pdbx_description
1 polymer ?
#
loop_
_entity_poly.entity_id
_entity_poly.type
_entity_poly.pdbx_seq_one_letter_code
_entity_poly.pdbx_strand_id
1 'polypeptide(L)'
;WSPNGKWIAYQKGRWHDNRELHIASIDDRVEQRITWVGHAVADPSWSPDGTEIAFVVNVPFINGIGPLLNTKIVFFNVQTRVEESFLPEELPLMETPAWSPIGDLIAFSWGKLGLGQDSALFIADRHGRDVKRILAPIGDPALSEVNPVWSPDGNELIYEHIVEKPPREGRNVRDIQLYKTDLNGSDPIQLTRHAVNKDADWFDPAFALSVRPQPQLLTTIWAKLKQK
;
A
#
# COMPACT_ATOMS: atom_id res chain seq x y z
N TRP A 1 8.19 1.07 -6.00
CA TRP A 1 8.93 1.55 -7.18
C TRP A 1 8.13 2.64 -7.86
N SER A 2 8.77 3.61 -8.53
CA SER A 2 8.05 4.52 -9.41
C SER A 2 7.49 3.78 -10.62
N PRO A 3 6.42 4.26 -11.26
CA PRO A 3 5.77 3.56 -12.38
C PRO A 3 6.70 3.34 -13.58
N ASN A 4 7.66 4.24 -13.79
CA ASN A 4 8.67 4.12 -14.84
C ASN A 4 9.87 3.23 -14.46
N GLY A 5 9.88 2.64 -13.26
CA GLY A 5 10.95 1.78 -12.76
C GLY A 5 12.28 2.46 -12.44
N LYS A 6 12.38 3.79 -12.57
CA LYS A 6 13.65 4.53 -12.41
C LYS A 6 13.95 4.96 -10.99
N TRP A 7 12.93 5.01 -10.13
CA TRP A 7 13.07 5.47 -8.76
C TRP A 7 12.51 4.43 -7.78
N ILE A 8 13.14 4.36 -6.62
CA ILE A 8 12.60 3.66 -5.44
C ILE A 8 12.27 4.69 -4.38
N ALA A 9 11.13 4.53 -3.73
CA ALA A 9 10.82 5.22 -2.49
C ALA A 9 11.07 4.25 -1.34
N TYR A 10 11.76 4.71 -0.30
CA TYR A 10 12.12 3.87 0.84
C TYR A 10 12.31 4.71 2.08
N GLN A 11 12.27 4.02 3.22
CA GLN A 11 12.47 4.62 4.51
C GLN A 11 13.95 4.59 4.90
N LYS A 12 14.45 5.71 5.42
CA LYS A 12 15.81 5.86 5.92
C LYS A 12 15.76 6.32 7.37
N GLY A 13 16.41 5.60 8.27
CA GLY A 13 16.47 5.94 9.68
C GLY A 13 17.27 4.91 10.46
N ARG A 14 17.65 5.25 11.69
CA ARG A 14 18.20 4.26 12.63
C ARG A 14 17.04 3.52 13.30
N TRP A 15 17.31 2.33 13.84
CA TRP A 15 16.30 1.48 14.48
C TRP A 15 15.47 2.17 15.58
N HIS A 16 16.03 3.18 16.26
CA HIS A 16 15.38 3.89 17.37
C HIS A 16 14.97 5.32 17.03
N ASP A 17 15.20 5.76 15.79
CA ASP A 17 14.91 7.12 15.36
C ASP A 17 13.65 7.14 14.50
N ASN A 18 13.00 8.31 14.43
CA ASN A 18 11.97 8.54 13.44
C ASN A 18 12.54 8.34 12.03
N ARG A 19 11.79 7.64 11.18
CA ARG A 19 12.19 7.38 9.81
C ARG A 19 11.88 8.58 8.93
N GLU A 20 12.67 8.73 7.90
CA GLU A 20 12.50 9.71 6.83
C GLU A 20 12.14 8.97 5.55
N LEU A 21 11.25 9.54 4.75
CA LEU A 21 11.01 9.05 3.40
C LEU A 21 12.05 9.66 2.45
N HIS A 22 12.69 8.80 1.66
CA HIS A 22 13.66 9.17 0.63
C HIS A 22 13.26 8.53 -0.70
N ILE A 23 13.72 9.12 -1.78
CA ILE A 23 13.72 8.51 -3.11
C ILE A 23 15.15 8.40 -3.63
N ALA A 24 15.45 7.32 -4.33
CA ALA A 24 16.72 7.14 -5.02
C ALA A 24 16.52 6.73 -6.47
N SER A 25 17.32 7.31 -7.37
CA SER A 25 17.44 6.88 -8.77
C SER A 25 18.26 5.61 -8.84
N ILE A 26 17.76 4.63 -9.61
CA ILE A 26 18.43 3.35 -9.85
C ILE A 26 19.70 3.52 -10.68
N ASP A 27 19.65 4.40 -11.69
CA ASP A 27 20.74 4.55 -12.66
C ASP A 27 21.69 5.70 -12.27
N ASP A 28 21.13 6.83 -11.83
CA ASP A 28 21.87 8.09 -11.69
C ASP A 28 22.56 8.24 -10.34
N ARG A 29 22.33 7.31 -9.40
CA ARG A 29 22.85 7.34 -8.02
C ARG A 29 22.51 8.65 -7.28
N VAL A 30 21.41 9.30 -7.67
CA VAL A 30 20.87 10.48 -7.01
C VAL A 30 19.91 10.03 -5.91
N GLU A 31 20.15 10.50 -4.69
CA GLU A 31 19.24 10.32 -3.55
C GLU A 31 18.64 11.66 -3.16
N GLN A 32 17.33 11.68 -2.88
CA GLN A 32 16.62 12.86 -2.43
C GLN A 32 15.76 12.54 -1.21
N ARG A 33 15.86 13.39 -0.21
CA ARG A 33 14.96 13.39 0.94
C ARG A 33 13.60 13.96 0.53
N ILE A 34 12.53 13.29 0.97
CA ILE A 34 11.13 13.71 0.76
C ILE A 34 10.58 14.35 2.03
N THR A 35 10.69 13.69 3.19
CA THR A 35 10.12 14.19 4.45
C THR A 35 11.18 14.66 5.44
N TRP A 36 10.82 15.61 6.31
CA TRP A 36 11.68 16.05 7.41
C TRP A 36 11.53 15.16 8.66
N VAL A 37 12.46 15.28 9.63
CA VAL A 37 12.61 14.34 10.77
C VAL A 37 11.29 14.27 11.56
N GLY A 38 10.82 13.07 11.88
CA GLY A 38 9.66 12.89 12.77
C GLY A 38 8.33 12.68 12.08
N HIS A 39 8.28 12.70 10.76
CA HIS A 39 7.03 12.67 10.02
C HIS A 39 6.70 11.30 9.42
N ALA A 40 7.60 10.64 8.69
CA ALA A 40 7.24 9.41 7.95
C ALA A 40 7.32 8.13 8.81
N VAL A 41 6.31 7.27 8.69
CA VAL A 41 6.18 6.04 9.48
C VAL A 41 6.27 4.78 8.64
N ALA A 42 5.57 4.73 7.49
CA ALA A 42 5.43 3.51 6.68
C ALA A 42 4.98 3.77 5.23
N ASP A 43 5.12 2.74 4.39
CA ASP A 43 4.35 2.43 3.17
C ASP A 43 4.23 3.52 2.09
N PRO A 44 5.33 3.90 1.41
CA PRO A 44 5.22 4.80 0.27
C PRO A 44 4.57 4.11 -0.94
N SER A 45 3.49 4.70 -1.45
CA SER A 45 2.85 4.32 -2.71
C SER A 45 3.01 5.45 -3.73
N TRP A 46 3.61 5.13 -4.87
CA TRP A 46 3.69 6.06 -6.00
C TRP A 46 2.33 6.17 -6.70
N SER A 47 1.97 7.38 -7.15
CA SER A 47 0.89 7.56 -8.11
C SER A 47 1.28 6.94 -9.46
N PRO A 48 0.32 6.46 -10.28
CA PRO A 48 0.61 5.84 -11.57
C PRO A 48 1.27 6.77 -12.59
N ASP A 49 1.07 8.08 -12.47
CA ASP A 49 1.74 9.09 -13.28
C ASP A 49 3.16 9.42 -12.79
N GLY A 50 3.56 8.91 -11.61
CA GLY A 50 4.86 9.12 -11.01
C GLY A 50 5.09 10.55 -10.49
N THR A 51 4.04 11.36 -10.36
CA THR A 51 4.14 12.74 -9.90
C THR A 51 4.00 12.88 -8.39
N GLU A 52 3.32 11.92 -7.74
CA GLU A 52 2.98 11.96 -6.32
C GLU A 52 3.39 10.68 -5.59
N ILE A 53 3.63 10.81 -4.29
CA ILE A 53 3.80 9.69 -3.37
C ILE A 53 2.82 9.87 -2.22
N ALA A 54 1.97 8.87 -2.00
CA ALA A 54 1.17 8.75 -0.78
C ALA A 54 2.00 8.00 0.27
N PHE A 55 2.00 8.48 1.51
CA PHE A 55 2.72 7.83 2.62
C PHE A 55 2.07 8.14 3.95
N VAL A 56 2.40 7.33 4.95
CA VAL A 56 1.85 7.46 6.30
C VAL A 56 2.75 8.33 7.17
N VAL A 57 2.14 9.27 7.90
CA VAL A 57 2.83 10.11 8.88
C VAL A 57 2.26 9.97 10.28
N ASN A 58 3.13 10.10 11.28
CA ASN A 58 2.71 10.21 12.69
C ASN A 58 2.08 11.59 12.92
N VAL A 59 0.95 11.60 13.61
CA VAL A 59 0.31 12.82 14.09
C VAL A 59 0.70 13.00 15.56
N PRO A 60 1.34 14.13 15.92
CA PRO A 60 1.74 14.42 17.30
C PRO A 60 0.54 14.38 18.25
N PHE A 61 0.79 14.01 19.51
CA PHE A 61 -0.20 14.12 20.59
C PHE A 61 -0.77 15.52 20.67
N ILE A 62 -2.06 15.67 20.41
CA ILE A 62 -2.79 16.89 20.73
C ILE A 62 -3.36 16.73 22.14
N ASN A 63 -2.96 17.63 23.05
CA ASN A 63 -3.53 17.79 24.40
C ASN A 63 -3.43 16.61 25.39
N GLY A 64 -2.51 15.67 25.19
CA GLY A 64 -2.23 14.60 26.18
C GLY A 64 -3.35 13.57 26.36
N ILE A 65 -4.42 13.64 25.57
CA ILE A 65 -5.52 12.69 25.54
C ILE A 65 -5.55 12.09 24.13
N GLY A 66 -4.98 10.91 23.99
CA GLY A 66 -4.93 10.17 22.73
C GLY A 66 -4.02 8.94 22.87
N PRO A 67 -4.12 7.95 21.98
CA PRO A 67 -3.22 6.79 22.00
C PRO A 67 -1.82 7.19 21.54
N LEU A 68 -0.82 6.34 21.86
CA LEU A 68 0.60 6.64 21.61
C LEU A 68 0.95 6.85 20.12
N LEU A 69 0.08 6.43 19.20
CA LEU A 69 0.30 6.40 17.76
C LEU A 69 -1.00 6.83 17.08
N ASN A 70 -1.02 8.02 16.49
CA ASN A 70 -2.03 8.41 15.52
C ASN A 70 -1.32 8.57 14.19
N THR A 71 -1.90 8.08 13.10
CA THR A 71 -1.34 8.23 11.77
C THR A 71 -2.36 8.83 10.82
N LYS A 72 -1.85 9.52 9.80
CA LYS A 72 -2.64 10.01 8.65
C LYS A 72 -1.87 9.75 7.36
N ILE A 73 -2.60 9.74 6.25
CA ILE A 73 -1.99 9.69 4.92
C ILE A 73 -1.69 11.13 4.46
N VAL A 74 -0.55 11.30 3.78
CA VAL A 74 -0.14 12.55 3.14
C VAL A 74 0.24 12.25 1.70
N PHE A 75 -0.12 13.16 0.80
CA PHE A 75 0.32 13.18 -0.58
C PHE A 75 1.46 14.17 -0.74
N PHE A 76 2.54 13.75 -1.38
CA PHE A 76 3.67 14.60 -1.71
C PHE A 76 3.91 14.62 -3.21
N ASN A 77 3.86 15.80 -3.81
CA ASN A 77 4.22 15.98 -5.20
C ASN A 77 5.75 16.09 -5.34
N VAL A 78 6.34 15.17 -6.08
CA VAL A 78 7.79 15.03 -6.21
C VAL A 78 8.44 16.19 -6.97
N GLN A 79 7.71 16.80 -7.91
CA GLN A 79 8.21 17.90 -8.72
C GLN A 79 8.05 19.26 -8.03
N THR A 80 6.85 19.54 -7.51
CA THR A 80 6.53 20.85 -6.91
C THR A 80 6.95 20.94 -5.44
N ARG A 81 7.25 19.81 -4.79
CA ARG A 81 7.54 19.70 -3.35
C ARG A 81 6.37 20.12 -2.46
N VAL A 82 5.14 20.09 -2.99
CA VAL A 82 3.93 20.42 -2.24
C VAL A 82 3.45 19.17 -1.49
N GLU A 83 3.12 19.37 -0.21
CA GLU A 83 2.46 18.38 0.65
C GLU A 83 0.98 18.72 0.80
N GLU A 84 0.11 17.75 0.52
CA GLU A 84 -1.32 17.82 0.77
C GLU A 84 -1.71 16.75 1.77
N SER A 85 -2.35 17.14 2.88
CA SER A 85 -2.80 16.19 3.89
C SER A 85 -4.16 15.62 3.52
N PHE A 86 -4.26 14.29 3.53
CA PHE A 86 -5.53 13.60 3.61
C PHE A 86 -6.09 13.78 5.03
N LEU A 87 -7.24 14.42 5.19
CA LEU A 87 -7.91 14.54 6.50
C LEU A 87 -9.43 14.38 6.35
N PRO A 88 -10.02 13.29 6.85
CA PRO A 88 -11.34 13.38 7.45
C PRO A 88 -11.22 14.10 8.81
N GLU A 89 -12.28 14.79 9.24
CA GLU A 89 -12.32 15.55 10.51
C GLU A 89 -12.14 14.66 11.77
N GLU A 90 -12.17 13.34 11.64
CA GLU A 90 -12.01 12.35 12.72
C GLU A 90 -10.71 11.55 12.53
N LEU A 91 -9.79 11.55 13.49
CA LEU A 91 -8.59 10.67 13.46
C LEU A 91 -8.79 9.51 14.44
N PRO A 92 -8.58 8.24 14.04
CA PRO A 92 -7.25 7.62 14.24
C PRO A 92 -6.78 6.67 13.10
N LEU A 93 -5.53 6.21 13.17
CA LEU A 93 -4.80 5.18 12.37
C LEU A 93 -5.20 4.96 10.89
N MET A 94 -4.58 5.72 10.00
CA MET A 94 -4.59 5.44 8.56
C MET A 94 -3.26 4.80 8.13
N GLU A 95 -3.35 3.69 7.41
CA GLU A 95 -2.18 2.86 7.08
C GLU A 95 -2.26 2.30 5.67
N THR A 96 -1.11 1.84 5.16
CA THR A 96 -1.01 1.06 3.90
C THR A 96 -1.71 1.72 2.70
N PRO A 97 -1.43 3.00 2.37
CA PRO A 97 -2.01 3.64 1.19
C PRO A 97 -1.60 2.89 -0.10
N ALA A 98 -2.55 2.71 -1.02
CA ALA A 98 -2.31 2.14 -2.33
C ALA A 98 -3.08 2.93 -3.41
N TRP A 99 -2.34 3.48 -4.38
CA TRP A 99 -2.93 4.17 -5.52
C TRP A 99 -3.61 3.18 -6.48
N SER A 100 -4.79 3.56 -6.98
CA SER A 100 -5.42 2.88 -8.11
C SER A 100 -4.55 3.00 -9.38
N PRO A 101 -4.61 2.05 -10.32
CA PRO A 101 -3.78 2.06 -11.53
C PRO A 101 -4.02 3.26 -12.46
N ILE A 102 -5.20 3.87 -12.39
CA ILE A 102 -5.55 5.06 -13.18
C ILE A 102 -5.28 6.38 -12.44
N GLY A 103 -5.04 6.33 -11.12
CA GLY A 103 -4.61 7.47 -10.31
C GLY A 103 -5.74 8.41 -9.87
N ASP A 104 -6.99 7.97 -9.90
CA ASP A 104 -8.16 8.74 -9.46
C ASP A 104 -8.59 8.41 -8.03
N LEU A 105 -8.29 7.19 -7.56
CA LEU A 105 -8.61 6.68 -6.24
C LEU A 105 -7.37 6.26 -5.46
N ILE A 106 -7.49 6.30 -4.13
CA ILE A 106 -6.56 5.69 -3.17
C ILE A 106 -7.32 4.72 -2.26
N ALA A 107 -6.78 3.51 -2.09
CA ALA A 107 -7.23 2.54 -1.10
C ALA A 107 -6.33 2.63 0.14
N PHE A 108 -6.89 2.39 1.31
CA PHE A 108 -6.13 2.42 2.57
C PHE A 108 -6.84 1.64 3.69
N SER A 109 -6.04 1.24 4.68
CA SER A 109 -6.55 0.73 5.94
C SER A 109 -6.88 1.90 6.85
N TRP A 110 -8.04 1.85 7.50
CA TRP A 110 -8.42 2.86 8.49
C TRP A 110 -9.11 2.21 9.69
N GLY A 111 -8.55 2.43 10.88
CA GLY A 111 -9.04 1.86 12.13
C GLY A 111 -9.30 2.89 13.22
N LYS A 112 -10.28 2.63 14.09
CA LYS A 112 -10.52 3.44 15.29
C LYS A 112 -9.82 2.82 16.50
N LEU A 113 -8.91 3.57 17.14
CA LEU A 113 -8.26 3.17 18.38
C LEU A 113 -9.27 3.06 19.55
N GLY A 114 -9.29 1.89 20.20
CA GLY A 114 -10.15 1.54 21.35
C GLY A 114 -10.00 0.07 21.75
N LEU A 115 -10.69 -0.38 22.82
CA LEU A 115 -10.79 -1.80 23.21
C LEU A 115 -11.64 -2.55 22.16
N GLY A 116 -11.01 -2.87 21.02
CA GLY A 116 -11.65 -3.32 19.80
C GLY A 116 -11.12 -2.54 18.59
N GLN A 117 -9.85 -2.72 18.23
CA GLN A 117 -9.17 -2.01 17.13
C GLN A 117 -9.63 -2.41 15.71
N ASP A 118 -10.88 -2.20 15.37
CA ASP A 118 -11.39 -2.63 14.08
C ASP A 118 -10.82 -1.80 12.89
N SER A 119 -9.84 -2.32 12.15
CA SER A 119 -9.39 -1.74 10.87
C SER A 119 -10.24 -2.23 9.72
N ALA A 120 -10.69 -1.29 8.90
CA ALA A 120 -11.49 -1.54 7.72
C ALA A 120 -10.77 -1.07 6.45
N LEU A 121 -11.23 -1.56 5.31
CA LEU A 121 -10.76 -1.13 3.99
C LEU A 121 -11.61 0.03 3.49
N PHE A 122 -10.95 1.12 3.12
CA PHE A 122 -11.58 2.30 2.56
C PHE A 122 -10.96 2.65 1.21
N ILE A 123 -11.75 3.37 0.42
CA ILE A 123 -11.27 4.12 -0.73
C ILE A 123 -11.67 5.59 -0.61
N ALA A 124 -10.92 6.45 -1.26
CA ALA A 124 -11.22 7.87 -1.40
C ALA A 124 -10.72 8.36 -2.76
N ASP A 125 -11.16 9.55 -3.16
CA ASP A 125 -10.62 10.20 -4.34
C ASP A 125 -9.14 10.61 -4.14
N ARG A 126 -8.47 10.99 -5.24
CA ARG A 126 -7.06 11.39 -5.25
C ARG A 126 -6.69 12.57 -4.33
N HIS A 127 -7.68 13.35 -3.90
CA HIS A 127 -7.51 14.47 -2.97
C HIS A 127 -7.95 14.11 -1.55
N GLY A 128 -8.32 12.86 -1.32
CA GLY A 128 -8.76 12.33 -0.04
C GLY A 128 -10.20 12.66 0.35
N ARG A 129 -11.04 12.99 -0.63
CA ARG A 129 -12.47 13.27 -0.44
C ARG A 129 -13.30 12.03 -0.78
N ASP A 130 -14.61 12.13 -0.57
CA ASP A 130 -15.58 11.09 -0.90
C ASP A 130 -15.22 9.71 -0.32
N VAL A 131 -14.75 9.71 0.92
CA VAL A 131 -14.28 8.50 1.61
C VAL A 131 -15.42 7.49 1.73
N LYS A 132 -15.23 6.31 1.13
CA LYS A 132 -16.17 5.19 1.12
C LYS A 132 -15.53 3.98 1.79
N ARG A 133 -16.24 3.38 2.74
CA ARG A 133 -15.86 2.07 3.28
C ARG A 133 -16.21 0.98 2.26
N ILE A 134 -15.23 0.15 1.91
CA ILE A 134 -15.40 -1.02 1.05
C ILE A 134 -15.73 -2.23 1.90
N LEU A 135 -14.93 -2.47 2.94
CA LEU A 135 -15.05 -3.64 3.78
C LEU A 135 -15.25 -3.20 5.23
N ALA A 136 -16.24 -3.79 5.90
CA ALA A 136 -16.31 -3.69 7.34
C ALA A 136 -15.09 -4.39 7.98
N PRO A 137 -14.72 -4.04 9.22
CA PRO A 137 -13.64 -4.72 9.93
C PRO A 137 -13.87 -6.24 9.95
N ILE A 138 -12.82 -7.01 9.66
CA ILE A 138 -12.89 -8.48 9.66
C ILE A 138 -11.73 -9.04 10.50
N GLY A 139 -12.05 -9.93 11.44
CA GLY A 139 -11.07 -10.61 12.30
C GLY A 139 -10.99 -10.02 13.71
N ASP A 140 -9.91 -10.34 14.44
CA ASP A 140 -9.62 -9.77 15.75
C ASP A 140 -9.34 -8.27 15.56
N PRO A 141 -10.10 -7.40 16.24
CA PRO A 141 -9.89 -5.97 16.16
C PRO A 141 -8.43 -5.62 16.45
N ALA A 142 -7.80 -6.18 17.48
CA ALA A 142 -6.64 -5.57 18.13
C ALA A 142 -5.37 -5.23 17.30
N LEU A 143 -5.17 -5.69 16.04
CA LEU A 143 -3.90 -5.52 15.29
C LEU A 143 -3.99 -5.67 13.74
N SER A 144 -5.10 -5.37 13.07
CA SER A 144 -5.21 -5.65 11.61
C SER A 144 -4.79 -4.47 10.73
N GLU A 145 -3.72 -4.61 9.96
CA GLU A 145 -3.54 -3.84 8.71
C GLU A 145 -4.17 -4.66 7.58
N VAL A 146 -4.90 -4.01 6.67
CA VAL A 146 -5.61 -4.67 5.57
C VAL A 146 -4.73 -4.79 4.33
N ASN A 147 -3.64 -3.99 4.21
CA ASN A 147 -2.66 -4.07 3.12
C ASN A 147 -3.29 -4.21 1.70
N PRO A 148 -4.08 -3.23 1.26
CA PRO A 148 -4.81 -3.33 -0.01
C PRO A 148 -3.89 -3.20 -1.22
N VAL A 149 -4.16 -3.99 -2.26
CA VAL A 149 -3.44 -3.93 -3.54
C VAL A 149 -4.42 -4.00 -4.71
N TRP A 150 -4.35 -3.00 -5.58
CA TRP A 150 -5.25 -2.87 -6.74
C TRP A 150 -4.92 -3.86 -7.85
N SER A 151 -5.97 -4.45 -8.40
CA SER A 151 -5.93 -5.12 -9.70
C SER A 151 -5.48 -4.15 -10.80
N PRO A 152 -4.80 -4.62 -11.86
CA PRO A 152 -4.29 -3.74 -12.92
C PRO A 152 -5.37 -2.98 -13.70
N ASP A 153 -6.59 -3.50 -13.76
CA ASP A 153 -7.74 -2.85 -14.38
C ASP A 153 -8.48 -1.90 -13.43
N GLY A 154 -8.13 -1.91 -12.14
CA GLY A 154 -8.69 -1.04 -11.11
C GLY A 154 -10.05 -1.47 -10.56
N ASN A 155 -10.57 -2.66 -10.87
CA ASN A 155 -11.94 -3.06 -10.49
C ASN A 155 -12.01 -3.90 -9.21
N GLU A 156 -10.88 -4.44 -8.78
CA GLU A 156 -10.75 -5.35 -7.63
C GLU A 156 -9.57 -4.97 -6.73
N LEU A 157 -9.64 -5.39 -5.46
CA LEU A 157 -8.60 -5.26 -4.45
C LEU A 157 -8.26 -6.63 -3.87
N ILE A 158 -6.97 -6.95 -3.75
CA ILE A 158 -6.48 -8.00 -2.84
C ILE A 158 -6.17 -7.34 -1.50
N TYR A 159 -6.44 -8.05 -0.41
CA TYR A 159 -6.16 -7.59 0.93
C TYR A 159 -5.75 -8.73 1.87
N GLU A 160 -5.02 -8.37 2.92
CA GLU A 160 -4.68 -9.26 4.04
C GLU A 160 -5.83 -9.33 5.05
N HIS A 161 -6.11 -10.54 5.51
CA HIS A 161 -7.12 -10.79 6.53
C HIS A 161 -6.58 -11.78 7.57
N ILE A 162 -6.69 -11.38 8.84
CA ILE A 162 -6.33 -12.21 9.99
C ILE A 162 -7.40 -13.27 10.20
N VAL A 163 -7.01 -14.53 10.09
CA VAL A 163 -7.87 -15.68 10.38
C VAL A 163 -7.48 -16.27 11.74
N GLU A 164 -8.41 -16.22 12.68
CA GLU A 164 -8.24 -16.85 13.98
C GLU A 164 -8.29 -18.38 13.86
N LYS A 165 -7.36 -19.06 14.54
CA LYS A 165 -7.43 -20.51 14.73
C LYS A 165 -7.80 -20.85 16.16
N PRO A 166 -8.42 -22.03 16.37
CA PRO A 166 -8.55 -22.60 17.71
C PRO A 166 -7.19 -22.57 18.42
N PRO A 167 -7.14 -22.19 19.71
CA PRO A 167 -5.89 -22.14 20.46
C PRO A 167 -5.17 -23.49 20.40
N ARG A 168 -3.87 -23.47 20.12
CA ARG A 168 -3.00 -24.65 20.28
C ARG A 168 -2.14 -24.46 21.51
N GLU A 169 -2.24 -25.37 22.47
CA GLU A 169 -1.43 -25.35 23.71
C GLU A 169 -1.50 -24.01 24.48
N GLY A 170 -2.68 -23.37 24.49
CA GLY A 170 -2.89 -22.10 25.18
C GLY A 170 -2.28 -20.88 24.48
N ARG A 171 -1.75 -21.01 23.25
CA ARG A 171 -1.34 -19.88 22.41
C ARG A 171 -2.40 -19.61 21.35
N ASN A 172 -2.79 -18.35 21.23
CA ASN A 172 -3.55 -17.87 20.08
C ASN A 172 -2.63 -17.98 18.85
N VAL A 173 -3.03 -18.80 17.88
CA VAL A 173 -2.35 -18.89 16.59
C VAL A 173 -3.21 -18.12 15.59
N ARG A 174 -2.62 -17.10 14.98
CA ARG A 174 -3.26 -16.30 13.94
C ARG A 174 -2.58 -16.60 12.62
N ASP A 175 -3.37 -16.90 11.60
CA ASP A 175 -2.92 -16.96 10.22
C ASP A 175 -3.26 -15.63 9.54
N ILE A 176 -2.47 -15.24 8.55
CA ILE A 176 -2.83 -14.13 7.65
C ILE A 176 -3.04 -14.75 6.29
N GLN A 177 -4.19 -14.46 5.70
CA GLN A 177 -4.63 -15.02 4.44
C GLN A 177 -4.98 -13.88 3.49
N LEU A 178 -4.84 -14.15 2.20
CA LEU A 178 -5.13 -13.20 1.14
C LEU A 178 -6.57 -13.42 0.68
N TYR A 179 -7.31 -12.33 0.59
CA TYR A 179 -8.66 -12.27 0.07
C TYR A 179 -8.73 -11.28 -1.08
N LYS A 180 -9.73 -11.44 -1.93
CA LYS A 180 -10.05 -10.50 -3.01
C LYS A 180 -11.49 -10.04 -2.90
N THR A 181 -11.75 -8.77 -3.23
CA THR A 181 -13.11 -8.21 -3.33
C THR A 181 -13.19 -7.15 -4.42
N ASP A 182 -14.41 -6.83 -4.86
CA ASP A 182 -14.69 -5.71 -5.75
C ASP A 182 -14.73 -4.37 -4.99
N LEU A 183 -14.89 -3.25 -5.71
CA LEU A 183 -14.99 -1.92 -5.09
C LEU A 183 -16.33 -1.65 -4.35
N ASN A 184 -17.18 -2.65 -4.21
CA ASN A 184 -18.38 -2.60 -3.38
C ASN A 184 -18.24 -3.45 -2.12
N GLY A 185 -17.14 -4.19 -1.96
CA GLY A 185 -16.93 -5.10 -0.85
C GLY A 185 -17.79 -6.35 -0.94
N SER A 186 -18.30 -6.69 -2.13
CA SER A 186 -19.19 -7.83 -2.30
C SER A 186 -18.41 -9.16 -2.33
N ASP A 187 -19.05 -10.22 -1.80
CA ASP A 187 -18.63 -11.63 -1.82
C ASP A 187 -17.10 -11.88 -1.81
N PRO A 188 -16.41 -11.62 -0.69
CA PRO A 188 -14.96 -11.75 -0.64
C PRO A 188 -14.49 -13.18 -0.92
N ILE A 189 -13.53 -13.31 -1.83
CA ILE A 189 -12.98 -14.60 -2.27
C ILE A 189 -11.66 -14.84 -1.56
N GLN A 190 -11.56 -15.95 -0.81
CA GLN A 190 -10.30 -16.37 -0.19
C GLN A 190 -9.36 -16.97 -1.24
N LEU A 191 -8.15 -16.40 -1.39
CA LEU A 191 -7.15 -16.85 -2.37
C LEU A 191 -6.16 -17.85 -1.77
N THR A 192 -5.77 -17.68 -0.52
CA THR A 192 -4.79 -18.55 0.14
C THR A 192 -5.40 -19.32 1.31
N ARG A 193 -4.78 -20.45 1.65
CA ARG A 193 -5.16 -21.28 2.81
C ARG A 193 -3.92 -21.71 3.57
N HIS A 194 -4.04 -21.72 4.89
CA HIS A 194 -3.01 -22.15 5.85
C HIS A 194 -1.79 -21.22 5.92
N ALA A 195 -1.07 -21.28 7.04
CA ALA A 195 0.15 -20.52 7.32
C ALA A 195 -0.06 -18.99 7.25
N VAL A 196 1.03 -18.23 7.11
CA VAL A 196 0.99 -16.77 6.98
C VAL A 196 1.30 -16.43 5.53
N ASN A 197 0.41 -15.69 4.88
CA ASN A 197 0.53 -15.19 3.51
C ASN A 197 0.32 -13.68 3.54
N LYS A 198 1.27 -12.91 3.01
CA LYS A 198 1.35 -11.45 3.09
C LYS A 198 1.89 -10.86 1.79
N ASP A 199 1.86 -9.54 1.68
CA ASP A 199 2.55 -8.77 0.63
C ASP A 199 2.11 -9.21 -0.78
N ALA A 200 0.80 -9.29 -0.98
CA ALA A 200 0.23 -9.68 -2.27
C ALA A 200 0.64 -8.72 -3.39
N ASP A 201 0.67 -9.23 -4.62
CA ASP A 201 0.83 -8.40 -5.81
C ASP A 201 0.01 -8.99 -6.95
N TRP A 202 -0.27 -8.17 -7.95
CA TRP A 202 -0.98 -8.58 -9.16
C TRP A 202 -0.02 -8.78 -10.31
N PHE A 203 -0.23 -9.88 -11.03
CA PHE A 203 0.42 -10.10 -12.32
C PHE A 203 -0.65 -10.39 -13.36
N ASP A 204 -0.92 -9.40 -14.22
CA ASP A 204 -1.68 -9.61 -15.44
C ASP A 204 -0.78 -9.30 -16.65
N PRO A 205 -0.40 -10.32 -17.44
CA PRO A 205 0.46 -10.14 -18.62
C PRO A 205 -0.18 -9.25 -19.69
N ALA A 206 -1.51 -9.06 -19.69
CA ALA A 206 -2.17 -8.11 -20.59
C ALA A 206 -1.81 -6.65 -20.28
N PHE A 207 -1.47 -6.36 -19.01
CA PHE A 207 -1.10 -5.02 -18.54
C PHE A 207 0.41 -4.88 -18.28
N ALA A 208 1.14 -5.99 -18.13
CA ALA A 208 2.58 -6.02 -17.81
C ALA A 208 3.53 -5.75 -19.01
N LEU A 209 3.10 -4.96 -20.01
CA LEU A 209 3.74 -4.64 -21.30
C LEU A 209 3.24 -5.48 -22.48
N SER A 210 2.78 -4.80 -23.54
CA SER A 210 2.80 -5.35 -24.88
C SER A 210 4.25 -5.63 -25.26
N VAL A 211 4.68 -6.89 -25.17
CA VAL A 211 5.83 -7.38 -25.93
C VAL A 211 5.45 -7.36 -27.41
N ARG A 212 5.50 -6.19 -28.04
CA ARG A 212 5.79 -6.17 -29.47
C ARG A 212 7.20 -6.74 -29.61
N PRO A 213 7.42 -7.76 -30.44
CA PRO A 213 8.76 -8.22 -30.74
C PRO A 213 9.57 -7.00 -31.20
N GLN A 214 10.61 -6.64 -30.46
CA GLN A 214 11.57 -5.65 -30.94
C GLN A 214 12.53 -6.40 -31.88
N PRO A 215 12.39 -6.25 -33.22
CA PRO A 215 13.16 -7.08 -34.15
C PRO A 215 14.66 -6.85 -34.02
N GLN A 216 15.05 -5.70 -33.48
CA GLN A 216 16.43 -5.27 -33.27
C GLN A 216 17.08 -5.84 -32.00
N LEU A 217 16.30 -6.43 -31.08
CA LEU A 217 16.78 -7.08 -29.85
C LEU A 217 16.68 -8.62 -29.91
N LEU A 218 16.44 -9.19 -31.09
CA LEU A 218 16.56 -10.62 -31.35
C LEU A 218 18.03 -11.06 -31.30
N THR A 219 18.62 -11.08 -30.11
CA THR A 219 19.82 -11.87 -29.83
C THR A 219 19.40 -13.14 -29.12
N THR A 220 18.93 -14.13 -29.88
CA THR A 220 18.88 -15.50 -29.39
C THR A 220 19.37 -16.46 -30.46
N ILE A 221 20.37 -17.26 -30.05
CA ILE A 221 21.01 -18.35 -30.79
C ILE A 221 19.98 -19.34 -31.38
N TRP A 222 18.78 -19.40 -30.79
CA TRP A 222 17.64 -20.22 -31.20
C TRP A 222 17.16 -20.00 -32.65
N ALA A 223 17.27 -18.78 -33.19
CA ALA A 223 16.85 -18.50 -34.57
C ALA A 223 17.73 -19.20 -35.63
N LYS A 224 19.01 -19.48 -35.32
CA LYS A 224 19.92 -20.19 -36.23
C LYS A 224 19.71 -21.71 -36.25
N LEU A 225 19.04 -22.28 -35.24
CA LEU A 225 18.86 -23.74 -35.10
C LEU A 225 17.67 -24.29 -35.92
N LYS A 226 16.79 -23.43 -36.43
CA LYS A 226 15.61 -23.83 -37.23
C LYS A 226 15.77 -23.62 -38.75
N GLN A 227 16.97 -23.34 -39.26
CA GLN A 227 17.25 -23.23 -40.70
C GLN A 227 17.89 -24.49 -41.31
N LYS A 228 17.55 -25.69 -40.82
CA LYS A 228 17.89 -26.94 -41.51
C LYS A 228 16.63 -27.69 -41.89
#